data_AF-A0A0N4U582-F1
#
_entry.id   AF-A0A0N4U582-F1
#
_cell.length_a   1.000
_cell.length_b   1.000
_cell.length_c   1.000
_cell.angle_alpha   90.00
_cell.angle_beta   90.00
_cell.angle_gamma   90.00
#
_symmetry.space_group_name_H-M   'P 1'
#
loop_
_entity.id
_entity.type
_entity.pdbx_description
1 polymer ?
#
loop_
_entity_poly.entity_id
_entity_poly.type
_entity_poly.pdbx_seq_one_letter_code
_entity_poly.pdbx_strand_id
1 'polypeptide(L)'
;MKIDDEQQLVELEGIIRTSGCREVVVEQYVETKYDVHLQKIGNECKAFIRKSIRNNWKSNAGSAMLEQITLTSRHKQWLNIISEAFGGLEMFGVDILVSKDGREFINDVNDTLTLLGESQDDDRRTIADLIQTHIIDTLRTDRRSVANGVENMQYMVRDKTTGQPSQTVQNASSNKPTRQPSLKDNEPPYQDDTMGQLKRTFAGIFGDV
;
A
#
# COMPACT_ATOMS: atom_id res chain seq x y z
N MET A 1 -23.23 10.01 -3.43
CA MET A 1 -23.78 11.34 -3.79
C MET A 1 -24.29 11.97 -2.49
N LYS A 2 -24.25 13.30 -2.33
CA LYS A 2 -24.92 13.93 -1.18
C LYS A 2 -26.39 14.14 -1.54
N ILE A 3 -27.29 13.70 -0.65
CA ILE A 3 -28.74 13.84 -0.79
C ILE A 3 -29.21 14.79 0.31
N ASP A 4 -29.82 15.91 -0.07
CA ASP A 4 -30.25 16.96 0.85
C ASP A 4 -31.73 16.85 1.25
N ASP A 5 -32.56 16.20 0.43
CA ASP A 5 -34.01 16.08 0.65
C ASP A 5 -34.62 14.81 0.02
N GLU A 6 -35.90 14.57 0.31
CA GLU A 6 -36.66 13.41 -0.17
C GLU A 6 -36.85 13.41 -1.69
N GLN A 7 -36.94 14.58 -2.34
CA GLN A 7 -37.10 14.66 -3.78
C GLN A 7 -35.84 14.17 -4.51
N GLN A 8 -34.66 14.58 -4.05
CA GLN A 8 -33.39 14.09 -4.58
C GLN A 8 -33.23 12.58 -4.40
N LEU A 9 -33.75 12.02 -3.30
CA LEU A 9 -33.73 10.57 -3.07
C LEU A 9 -34.57 9.81 -4.09
N VAL A 10 -35.79 10.28 -4.38
CA VAL A 10 -36.68 9.69 -5.39
C VAL A 10 -36.07 9.76 -6.79
N GLU A 11 -35.44 10.90 -7.13
CA GLU A 11 -34.73 11.06 -8.40
C GLU A 11 -33.56 10.06 -8.53
N LEU A 12 -32.75 9.94 -7.47
CA LEU A 12 -31.66 8.97 -7.43
C LEU A 12 -32.17 7.52 -7.53
N GLU A 13 -33.29 7.19 -6.90
CA GLU A 13 -33.91 5.87 -7.01
C GLU A 13 -34.27 5.54 -8.47
N GLY A 14 -34.83 6.49 -9.21
CA GLY A 14 -35.12 6.34 -10.63
C GLY A 14 -33.86 6.08 -11.47
N ILE A 15 -32.77 6.77 -11.16
CA ILE A 15 -31.46 6.58 -11.82
C ILE A 15 -30.88 5.20 -11.49
N ILE A 16 -30.91 4.78 -10.22
CA ILE A 16 -30.42 3.47 -9.77
C ILE A 16 -31.14 2.35 -10.52
N ARG A 17 -32.48 2.41 -10.59
CA ARG A 17 -33.29 1.42 -11.32
C ARG A 17 -32.93 1.32 -12.79
N THR A 18 -32.61 2.44 -13.43
CA THR A 18 -32.29 2.49 -14.87
C THR A 18 -30.85 2.09 -15.16
N SER A 19 -29.92 2.38 -14.25
CA SER A 19 -28.49 2.08 -14.41
C SER A 19 -28.15 0.59 -14.23
N GLY A 20 -29.07 -0.23 -13.72
CA GLY A 20 -28.82 -1.64 -13.44
C GLY A 20 -27.95 -1.87 -12.20
N CYS A 21 -27.69 -0.82 -11.40
CA CYS A 21 -27.03 -0.92 -10.11
C CYS A 21 -27.84 -1.84 -9.18
N ARG A 22 -27.19 -2.90 -8.68
CA ARG A 22 -27.84 -3.92 -7.85
C ARG A 22 -27.79 -3.62 -6.35
N GLU A 23 -26.76 -2.90 -5.93
CA GLU A 23 -26.48 -2.60 -4.53
C GLU A 23 -26.09 -1.13 -4.40
N VAL A 24 -26.59 -0.51 -3.33
CA VAL A 24 -26.27 0.88 -2.97
C VAL A 24 -26.08 0.96 -1.47
N VAL A 25 -25.12 1.78 -1.05
CA VAL A 25 -24.86 2.07 0.36
C VAL A 25 -25.30 3.50 0.62
N VAL A 26 -26.10 3.67 1.68
CA VAL A 26 -26.56 4.97 2.17
C VAL A 26 -26.03 5.16 3.57
N GLU A 27 -25.38 6.29 3.80
CA GLU A 27 -24.80 6.66 5.08
C GLU A 27 -25.20 8.09 5.45
N GLN A 28 -25.15 8.40 6.75
CA GLN A 28 -25.44 9.75 7.21
C GLN A 28 -24.36 10.72 6.74
N TYR A 29 -24.78 11.85 6.16
CA TYR A 29 -23.84 12.92 5.82
C TYR A 29 -23.19 13.49 7.09
N VAL A 30 -21.86 13.44 7.15
CA VAL A 30 -21.06 14.04 8.21
C VAL A 30 -20.53 15.39 7.75
N GLU A 31 -20.88 16.46 8.46
CA GLU A 31 -20.28 17.77 8.20
C GLU A 31 -18.86 17.83 8.76
N THR A 32 -17.88 17.63 7.89
CA THR A 32 -16.47 17.50 8.26
C THR A 32 -15.76 18.83 8.47
N LYS A 33 -14.84 18.84 9.44
CA LYS A 33 -13.82 19.88 9.61
C LYS A 33 -12.59 19.59 8.74
N TYR A 34 -12.24 18.31 8.63
CA TYR A 34 -11.18 17.74 7.79
C TYR A 34 -11.36 16.20 7.75
N ASP A 35 -10.59 15.51 6.91
CA ASP A 35 -10.43 14.06 6.97
C ASP A 35 -9.03 13.68 7.46
N VAL A 36 -8.90 12.47 8.00
CA VAL A 36 -7.62 11.84 8.34
C VAL A 36 -7.46 10.59 7.49
N HIS A 37 -6.35 10.50 6.77
CA HIS A 37 -5.94 9.31 6.04
C HIS A 37 -4.84 8.59 6.83
N LEU A 38 -5.10 7.37 7.28
CA LEU A 38 -4.09 6.48 7.80
C LEU A 38 -3.60 5.56 6.69
N GLN A 39 -2.32 5.22 6.68
CA GLN A 39 -1.77 4.19 5.81
C GLN A 39 -0.92 3.22 6.61
N LYS A 40 -0.97 1.94 6.25
CA LYS A 40 -0.05 0.91 6.70
C LYS A 40 0.59 0.26 5.48
N ILE A 41 1.92 0.14 5.51
CA ILE A 41 2.73 -0.55 4.50
C ILE A 41 3.75 -1.42 5.26
N GLY A 42 3.47 -2.71 5.37
CA GLY A 42 4.19 -3.62 6.24
C GLY A 42 4.19 -3.13 7.70
N ASN A 43 5.37 -2.76 8.20
CA ASN A 43 5.55 -2.25 9.56
C ASN A 43 5.44 -0.73 9.66
N GLU A 44 5.51 -0.02 8.54
CA GLU A 44 5.45 1.44 8.51
C GLU A 44 4.00 1.90 8.54
N CYS A 45 3.70 2.87 9.40
CA CYS A 45 2.38 3.46 9.53
C CYS A 45 2.49 4.98 9.52
N LYS A 46 1.65 5.65 8.72
CA LYS A 46 1.59 7.13 8.66
C LYS A 46 0.15 7.62 8.78
N ALA A 47 0.01 8.88 9.14
CA ALA A 47 -1.28 9.56 9.24
C ALA A 47 -1.17 10.95 8.63
N PHE A 48 -2.19 11.35 7.87
CA PHE A 48 -2.26 12.65 7.22
C PHE A 48 -3.62 13.28 7.47
N ILE A 49 -3.65 14.57 7.76
CA ILE A 49 -4.86 15.38 7.70
C ILE A 49 -5.00 15.91 6.27
N ARG A 50 -6.17 15.73 5.64
CA ARG A 50 -6.53 16.45 4.42
C ARG A 50 -7.66 17.42 4.71
N LYS A 51 -7.47 18.67 4.27
CA LYS A 51 -8.48 19.73 4.35
C LYS A 51 -8.73 20.31 2.98
N SER A 52 -9.95 20.18 2.47
CA SER A 52 -10.35 20.81 1.20
C SER A 52 -10.13 22.32 1.26
N ILE A 53 -9.48 22.87 0.24
CA ILE A 53 -9.28 24.33 0.12
C ILE A 53 -10.55 25.01 -0.43
N ARG A 54 -11.38 24.28 -1.19
CA ARG A 54 -12.56 24.83 -1.88
C ARG A 54 -13.89 24.58 -1.17
N ASN A 55 -13.87 24.28 0.13
CA ASN A 55 -15.07 23.82 0.88
C ASN A 55 -15.86 22.70 0.15
N ASN A 56 -15.16 21.82 -0.58
CA ASN A 56 -15.76 20.63 -1.15
C ASN A 56 -16.01 19.63 -0.02
N TRP A 57 -17.21 19.04 0.02
CA TRP A 57 -17.55 18.04 1.02
C TRP A 57 -16.75 16.74 0.86
N LYS A 58 -16.25 16.49 -0.36
CA LYS A 58 -15.26 15.46 -0.66
C LYS A 58 -13.86 16.08 -0.65
N SER A 59 -13.14 15.96 0.46
CA SER A 59 -11.78 16.50 0.61
C SER A 59 -10.73 15.78 -0.23
N ASN A 60 -10.98 14.54 -0.66
CA ASN A 60 -10.15 13.82 -1.62
C ASN A 60 -10.38 14.26 -3.09
N ALA A 61 -11.42 15.06 -3.36
CA ALA A 61 -11.75 15.53 -4.68
C ALA A 61 -11.25 16.96 -4.91
N GLY A 62 -10.15 17.06 -5.65
CA GLY A 62 -9.53 18.33 -6.04
C GLY A 62 -8.39 18.75 -5.12
N SER A 63 -8.15 20.06 -5.02
CA SER A 63 -7.05 20.59 -4.22
C SER A 63 -7.37 20.57 -2.73
N ALA A 64 -6.51 19.93 -1.95
CA ALA A 64 -6.56 19.91 -0.50
C ALA A 64 -5.20 20.28 0.09
N MET A 65 -5.23 20.93 1.25
CA MET A 65 -4.08 21.04 2.12
C MET A 65 -3.83 19.68 2.76
N LEU A 66 -2.58 19.23 2.74
CA LEU A 66 -2.16 17.97 3.32
C LEU A 66 -1.14 18.24 4.41
N GLU A 67 -1.35 17.68 5.60
CA GLU A 67 -0.43 17.79 6.73
C GLU A 67 -0.17 16.38 7.30
N GLN A 68 1.09 15.98 7.40
CA GLN A 68 1.44 14.73 8.07
C GLN A 68 1.37 14.93 9.58
N ILE A 69 0.71 14.00 10.27
CA ILE A 69 0.54 14.03 11.73
C ILE A 69 1.09 12.76 12.38
N THR A 70 1.37 12.84 13.68
CA THR A 70 1.75 11.68 14.49
C THR A 70 0.55 10.78 14.74
N LEU A 71 0.75 9.46 14.65
CA LEU A 71 -0.28 8.48 14.99
C LEU A 71 -0.66 8.54 16.48
N THR A 72 -1.96 8.68 16.74
CA THR A 72 -2.54 8.57 18.08
C THR A 72 -2.65 7.10 18.50
N SER A 73 -2.84 6.84 19.80
CA SER A 73 -3.09 5.48 20.31
C SER A 73 -4.34 4.85 19.65
N ARG A 74 -5.36 5.66 19.38
CA ARG A 74 -6.60 5.23 18.72
C ARG A 74 -6.36 4.83 17.26
N HIS A 75 -5.58 5.62 16.52
CA HIS A 75 -5.20 5.28 15.14
C HIS A 75 -4.44 3.95 15.09
N LYS A 76 -3.47 3.75 15.99
CA LYS A 76 -2.71 2.49 16.07
C LYS A 76 -3.62 1.30 16.37
N GLN A 77 -4.61 1.47 17.26
CA GLN A 77 -5.57 0.43 17.57
C GLN A 77 -6.38 0.02 16.32
N TRP A 78 -6.89 0.99 15.55
CA TRP A 78 -7.62 0.69 14.31
C TRP A 78 -6.75 0.00 13.27
N LEU A 79 -5.52 0.49 13.04
CA LEU A 79 -4.57 -0.15 12.14
C LEU A 79 -4.29 -1.61 12.54
N ASN A 80 -4.12 -1.89 13.83
CA ASN A 80 -3.90 -3.25 14.30
C ASN A 80 -5.11 -4.16 14.04
N ILE A 81 -6.32 -3.72 14.42
CA ILE A 81 -7.54 -4.51 14.22
C ILE A 81 -7.77 -4.82 12.73
N ILE A 82 -7.60 -3.84 11.86
CA ILE A 82 -7.78 -4.02 10.41
C ILE A 82 -6.68 -4.93 9.84
N SER A 83 -5.44 -4.82 10.34
CA SER A 83 -4.34 -5.67 9.86
C SER A 83 -4.55 -7.16 10.14
N GLU A 84 -5.38 -7.52 11.12
CA GLU A 84 -5.72 -8.91 11.44
C GLU A 84 -6.84 -9.47 10.55
N ALA A 85 -7.51 -8.62 9.75
CA ALA A 85 -8.58 -9.05 8.86
C ALA A 85 -8.06 -9.92 7.69
N PHE A 86 -8.94 -10.76 7.12
CA PHE A 86 -8.70 -11.55 5.91
C PHE A 86 -7.42 -12.41 5.91
N GLY A 87 -6.92 -12.79 7.08
CA GLY A 87 -5.71 -13.61 7.23
C GLY A 87 -4.41 -12.82 7.35
N GLY A 88 -4.47 -11.49 7.43
CA GLY A 88 -3.31 -10.62 7.58
C GLY A 88 -3.22 -9.63 6.42
N LEU A 89 -3.61 -8.37 6.66
CA LEU A 89 -3.41 -7.28 5.71
C LEU A 89 -2.13 -6.53 6.05
N GLU A 90 -1.16 -6.57 5.14
CA GLU A 90 0.12 -5.86 5.29
C GLU A 90 0.09 -4.46 4.66
N MET A 91 -0.83 -4.20 3.73
CA MET A 91 -0.93 -2.93 3.04
C MET A 91 -2.40 -2.50 2.91
N PHE A 92 -2.75 -1.35 3.48
CA PHE A 92 -4.09 -0.75 3.35
C PHE A 92 -4.10 0.70 3.86
N GLY A 93 -5.10 1.46 3.42
CA GLY A 93 -5.40 2.82 3.85
C GLY A 93 -6.73 2.87 4.60
N VAL A 94 -6.86 3.80 5.53
CA VAL A 94 -8.10 4.04 6.29
C VAL A 94 -8.45 5.51 6.20
N ASP A 95 -9.64 5.80 5.71
CA ASP A 95 -10.17 7.16 5.64
C ASP A 95 -11.12 7.41 6.82
N ILE A 96 -10.84 8.48 7.57
CA ILE A 96 -11.60 8.88 8.75
C ILE A 96 -12.13 10.29 8.53
N LEU A 97 -13.42 10.47 8.72
CA LEU A 97 -14.06 11.79 8.71
C LEU A 97 -14.04 12.36 10.12
N VAL A 98 -13.59 13.61 10.26
CA VAL A 98 -13.64 14.34 11.53
C VAL A 98 -14.68 15.45 11.42
N SER A 99 -15.78 15.33 12.17
CA SER A 99 -16.84 16.32 12.17
C SER A 99 -16.44 17.62 12.86
N LYS A 100 -17.22 18.69 12.65
CA LYS A 100 -17.00 20.00 13.29
C LYS A 100 -17.00 19.96 14.82
N ASP A 101 -17.74 19.03 15.43
CA ASP A 101 -17.77 18.79 16.87
C ASP A 101 -16.65 17.85 17.38
N GLY A 102 -15.77 17.39 16.49
CA GLY A 102 -14.59 16.59 16.84
C GLY A 102 -14.82 15.09 16.95
N ARG A 103 -15.98 14.57 16.53
CA ARG A 103 -16.22 13.12 16.43
C ARG A 103 -15.52 12.55 15.20
N GLU A 104 -14.97 11.35 15.35
CA GLU A 104 -14.27 10.61 14.30
C GLU A 104 -15.14 9.44 13.81
N PHE A 105 -15.28 9.33 12.49
CA PHE A 105 -16.03 8.26 11.82
C PHE A 105 -15.10 7.57 10.82
N ILE A 106 -14.85 6.27 11.00
CA ILE A 106 -14.18 5.48 9.95
C ILE A 106 -15.15 5.41 8.77
N ASN A 107 -14.72 5.92 7.63
CA ASN A 107 -15.53 6.02 6.42
C ASN A 107 -15.21 4.92 5.43
N ASP A 108 -13.93 4.58 5.29
CA ASP A 108 -13.51 3.58 4.31
C ASP A 108 -12.18 2.91 4.69
N VAL A 109 -11.99 1.70 4.18
CA VAL A 109 -10.73 0.95 4.26
C VAL A 109 -10.40 0.46 2.85
N ASN A 110 -9.28 0.94 2.32
CA ASN A 110 -8.87 0.74 0.93
C ASN A 110 -7.62 -0.14 0.85
N ASP A 111 -7.65 -1.18 0.02
CA ASP A 111 -6.47 -1.98 -0.34
C ASP A 111 -5.60 -1.27 -1.39
N THR A 112 -6.21 -0.38 -2.17
CA THR A 112 -5.54 0.49 -3.13
C THR A 112 -5.09 1.78 -2.45
N LEU A 113 -3.80 1.87 -2.16
CA LEU A 113 -3.23 3.03 -1.48
C LEU A 113 -3.11 4.25 -2.39
N THR A 114 -3.68 5.37 -1.94
CA THR A 114 -3.26 6.69 -2.43
C THR A 114 -2.06 7.13 -1.61
N LEU A 115 -0.86 7.09 -2.19
CA LEU A 115 0.34 7.57 -1.50
C LEU A 115 0.29 9.09 -1.38
N LEU A 116 0.49 9.60 -0.17
CA LEU A 116 0.35 11.03 0.16
C LEU A 116 1.66 11.61 0.70
N GLY A 117 1.78 12.93 0.60
CA GLY A 117 2.87 13.69 1.21
C GLY A 117 4.15 13.65 0.40
N GLU A 118 5.25 14.04 1.03
CA GLU A 118 6.57 14.13 0.38
C GLU A 118 7.32 12.79 0.40
N SER A 119 6.92 11.86 1.26
CA SER A 119 7.57 10.55 1.46
C SER A 119 7.01 9.44 0.56
N GLN A 120 6.32 9.80 -0.53
CA GLN A 120 5.72 8.83 -1.46
C GLN A 120 6.78 7.93 -2.10
N ASP A 121 7.97 8.44 -2.39
CA ASP A 121 9.05 7.63 -2.98
C ASP A 121 9.63 6.63 -1.99
N ASP A 122 9.68 6.97 -0.70
CA ASP A 122 10.01 6.01 0.36
C ASP A 122 8.91 4.95 0.49
N ASP A 123 7.65 5.35 0.43
CA ASP A 123 6.53 4.41 0.47
C ASP A 123 6.57 3.42 -0.70
N ARG A 124 6.89 3.88 -1.91
CA ARG A 124 7.10 3.00 -3.07
C ARG A 124 8.25 2.02 -2.86
N ARG A 125 9.36 2.46 -2.25
CA ARG A 125 10.49 1.57 -1.89
C ARG A 125 10.05 0.51 -0.88
N THR A 126 9.37 0.91 0.19
CA THR A 126 8.84 -0.02 1.21
C THR A 126 7.87 -1.03 0.59
N ILE A 127 7.00 -0.61 -0.33
CA ILE A 127 6.11 -1.51 -1.08
C ILE A 127 6.93 -2.51 -1.91
N ALA A 128 7.96 -2.06 -2.63
CA ALA A 128 8.81 -2.94 -3.43
C ALA A 128 9.55 -3.97 -2.57
N ASP A 129 10.10 -3.55 -1.43
CA ASP A 129 10.79 -4.44 -0.48
C ASP A 129 9.84 -5.47 0.15
N LEU A 130 8.61 -5.06 0.47
CA LEU A 130 7.56 -5.95 0.97
C LEU A 130 7.21 -7.02 -0.08
N ILE A 131 6.93 -6.61 -1.32
CA ILE A 131 6.63 -7.52 -2.43
C ILE A 131 7.81 -8.47 -2.67
N GLN A 132 9.04 -7.96 -2.67
CA GLN A 132 10.24 -8.79 -2.85
C GLN A 132 10.37 -9.85 -1.76
N THR A 133 10.09 -9.48 -0.51
CA THR A 133 10.09 -10.40 0.64
C THR A 133 9.09 -11.54 0.44
N HIS A 134 7.84 -11.22 0.05
CA HIS A 134 6.83 -12.24 -0.25
C HIS A 134 7.24 -13.16 -1.38
N ILE A 135 7.76 -12.61 -2.49
CA ILE A 135 8.23 -13.43 -3.62
C ILE A 135 9.29 -14.43 -3.15
N ILE A 136 10.28 -13.98 -2.38
CA ILE A 136 11.35 -14.84 -1.87
C ILE A 136 10.80 -15.93 -0.94
N ASP A 137 9.87 -15.58 -0.05
CA ASP A 137 9.31 -16.53 0.91
C ASP A 137 8.36 -17.55 0.27
N THR A 138 7.57 -17.14 -0.73
CA THR A 138 6.79 -18.07 -1.56
C THR A 138 7.71 -19.05 -2.28
N LEU A 139 8.78 -18.56 -2.94
CA LEU A 139 9.75 -19.42 -3.64
C LEU A 139 10.48 -20.40 -2.70
N ARG A 140 10.77 -20.00 -1.46
CA ARG A 140 11.35 -20.88 -0.44
C ARG A 140 10.37 -21.96 0.02
N THR A 141 9.10 -21.61 0.15
CA THR A 141 8.03 -22.52 0.57
C THR A 141 7.77 -23.58 -0.50
N ASP A 142 7.67 -23.18 -1.77
CA ASP A 142 7.48 -24.11 -2.89
C ASP A 142 8.61 -25.14 -3.01
N ARG A 143 9.86 -24.72 -2.80
CA ARG A 143 11.01 -25.65 -2.82
C ARG A 143 10.96 -26.69 -1.71
N ARG A 144 10.43 -26.37 -0.53
CA ARG A 144 10.26 -27.34 0.57
C ARG A 144 9.16 -28.35 0.26
N SER A 145 8.08 -27.92 -0.39
CA SER A 145 7.00 -28.81 -0.86
C SER A 145 7.54 -29.84 -1.86
N VAL A 146 8.41 -29.42 -2.78
CA VAL A 146 9.05 -30.33 -3.75
C VAL A 146 10.07 -31.25 -3.06
N ALA A 147 10.91 -30.74 -2.16
CA ALA A 147 11.90 -31.56 -1.44
C ALA A 147 11.25 -32.66 -0.59
N ASN A 148 10.16 -32.33 0.12
CA ASN A 148 9.42 -33.30 0.92
C ASN A 148 8.63 -34.32 0.07
N GLY A 149 8.23 -33.94 -1.16
CA GLY A 149 7.59 -34.85 -2.10
C GLY A 149 8.54 -35.91 -2.69
N VAL A 150 9.84 -35.59 -2.78
CA VAL A 150 10.86 -36.53 -3.30
C VAL A 150 11.31 -37.52 -2.23
N GLU A 151 11.43 -37.10 -0.96
CA GLU A 151 11.81 -38.03 0.13
C GLU A 151 10.79 -39.16 0.34
N ASN A 152 9.49 -38.91 0.15
CA ASN A 152 8.47 -39.96 0.28
C ASN A 152 8.40 -40.93 -0.92
N MET A 153 8.97 -40.59 -2.08
CA MET A 153 9.12 -41.54 -3.20
C MET A 153 10.37 -42.41 -3.09
N GLN A 154 11.38 -41.97 -2.33
CA GLN A 154 12.63 -42.73 -2.18
C GLN A 154 12.45 -44.01 -1.33
N TYR A 155 11.35 -44.12 -0.56
CA TYR A 155 11.04 -45.29 0.28
C TYR A 155 10.15 -46.36 -0.39
N MET A 156 9.66 -46.16 -1.63
CA MET A 156 8.85 -47.17 -2.35
C MET A 156 9.59 -47.90 -3.50
N VAL A 157 10.90 -47.68 -3.66
CA VAL A 157 11.71 -48.37 -4.69
C VAL A 157 12.93 -49.04 -4.04
N ARG A 158 12.71 -50.03 -3.18
CA ARG A 158 13.79 -50.93 -2.72
C ARG A 158 13.22 -52.23 -2.19
N ASP A 159 12.67 -53.04 -3.09
CA ASP A 159 12.54 -54.46 -2.84
C ASP A 159 12.93 -55.26 -4.08
N LYS A 160 13.69 -56.33 -3.84
CA LYS A 160 14.24 -57.34 -4.76
C LYS A 160 15.65 -57.11 -5.34
N THR A 161 16.48 -58.11 -5.02
CA THR A 161 17.74 -58.58 -5.63
C THR A 161 19.10 -58.04 -5.11
N THR A 162 19.61 -58.72 -4.08
CA THR A 162 20.90 -59.46 -4.02
C THR A 162 22.18 -58.78 -4.56
N GLY A 163 23.13 -58.46 -3.67
CA GLY A 163 24.53 -58.19 -4.03
C GLY A 163 25.32 -57.41 -2.96
N GLN A 164 26.43 -57.98 -2.50
CA GLN A 164 27.24 -57.57 -1.33
C GLN A 164 27.98 -56.22 -1.43
N PRO A 165 28.38 -55.61 -0.29
CA PRO A 165 29.07 -54.31 -0.25
C PRO A 165 30.60 -54.47 -0.16
N SER A 166 31.36 -53.49 -0.67
CA SER A 166 32.61 -52.98 -0.05
C SER A 166 33.29 -51.87 -0.87
N GLN A 167 33.92 -50.96 -0.11
CA GLN A 167 35.05 -50.07 -0.42
C GLN A 167 34.77 -48.57 -0.70
N THR A 168 35.02 -47.83 0.38
CA THR A 168 35.42 -46.43 0.53
C THR A 168 36.59 -45.97 -0.35
N VAL A 169 36.51 -44.77 -0.94
CA VAL A 169 37.67 -43.87 -1.15
C VAL A 169 37.22 -42.41 -1.00
N GLN A 170 37.84 -41.71 -0.04
CA GLN A 170 37.83 -40.26 0.13
C GLN A 170 38.74 -39.62 -0.92
N ASN A 171 38.37 -38.45 -1.46
CA ASN A 171 39.36 -37.44 -1.87
C ASN A 171 38.77 -36.03 -1.79
N ALA A 172 39.39 -35.24 -0.92
CA ALA A 172 39.27 -33.79 -0.84
C ALA A 172 40.15 -33.14 -1.89
N SER A 173 39.73 -32.00 -2.46
CA SER A 173 40.51 -30.76 -2.47
C SER A 173 39.83 -29.65 -3.28
N SER A 174 39.89 -28.47 -2.67
CA SER A 174 39.50 -27.15 -3.11
C SER A 174 40.18 -26.68 -4.40
N ASN A 175 39.47 -25.87 -5.20
CA ASN A 175 40.08 -24.73 -5.90
C ASN A 175 39.03 -23.65 -6.21
N LYS A 176 39.28 -22.43 -5.70
CA LYS A 176 38.73 -21.15 -6.18
C LYS A 176 39.94 -20.26 -6.46
N PRO A 177 39.92 -19.47 -7.55
CA PRO A 177 40.56 -18.16 -7.50
C PRO A 177 39.65 -17.02 -7.98
N THR A 178 39.95 -15.87 -7.38
CA THR A 178 39.33 -14.54 -7.41
C THR A 178 39.95 -13.64 -8.50
N ARG A 179 39.19 -12.70 -9.08
CA ARG A 179 39.57 -11.30 -9.47
C ARG A 179 38.52 -10.70 -10.45
N GLN A 180 37.77 -9.63 -10.15
CA GLN A 180 38.07 -8.17 -10.05
C GLN A 180 37.67 -7.35 -11.32
N PRO A 181 37.49 -6.01 -11.28
CA PRO A 181 36.19 -5.35 -11.53
C PRO A 181 36.22 -4.14 -12.52
N SER A 182 35.12 -3.35 -12.53
CA SER A 182 34.97 -1.90 -12.85
C SER A 182 34.63 -1.39 -14.27
N LEU A 183 33.49 -0.68 -14.38
CA LEU A 183 33.08 0.37 -15.35
C LEU A 183 32.02 1.24 -14.60
N LYS A 184 32.26 2.48 -14.13
CA LYS A 184 32.44 3.81 -14.74
C LYS A 184 31.25 4.38 -15.53
N ASP A 185 30.64 5.40 -14.89
CA ASP A 185 30.16 6.71 -15.38
C ASP A 185 29.13 6.79 -16.52
N ASN A 186 27.96 7.40 -16.21
CA ASN A 186 27.34 8.49 -16.99
C ASN A 186 25.99 8.92 -16.35
N GLU A 187 25.97 10.12 -15.74
CA GLU A 187 24.74 10.92 -15.59
C GLU A 187 24.76 12.08 -16.60
N PRO A 188 23.60 12.44 -17.18
CA PRO A 188 23.34 13.81 -17.62
C PRO A 188 22.14 14.45 -16.86
N PRO A 189 22.13 15.79 -16.74
CA PRO A 189 21.29 16.52 -15.80
C PRO A 189 19.95 16.95 -16.41
N TYR A 190 18.86 16.87 -15.65
CA TYR A 190 17.64 17.65 -15.90
C TYR A 190 16.97 17.98 -14.56
N GLN A 191 17.47 19.03 -13.90
CA GLN A 191 16.70 19.72 -12.87
C GLN A 191 15.76 20.68 -13.58
N ASP A 192 14.54 20.21 -13.88
CA ASP A 192 13.40 21.11 -14.00
C ASP A 192 13.16 21.71 -12.62
N ASP A 193 13.52 22.98 -12.44
CA ASP A 193 13.26 23.73 -11.22
C ASP A 193 11.75 24.02 -11.11
N THR A 194 11.00 23.01 -10.66
CA THR A 194 9.56 23.08 -10.34
C THR A 194 9.28 24.26 -9.40
N MET A 195 10.21 24.55 -8.48
CA MET A 195 10.08 25.66 -7.53
C MET A 195 10.24 27.03 -8.21
N GLY A 196 11.14 27.13 -9.19
CA GLY A 196 11.30 28.29 -10.06
C GLY A 196 10.03 28.57 -10.88
N GLN A 197 9.35 27.54 -11.39
CA GLN A 197 8.08 27.69 -12.11
C GLN A 197 6.94 28.14 -11.18
N LEU A 198 6.87 27.58 -9.96
CA LEU A 198 5.91 28.01 -8.94
C LEU A 198 6.12 29.48 -8.56
N LYS A 199 7.37 29.89 -8.28
CA LYS A 199 7.69 31.29 -7.94
C LYS A 199 7.32 32.27 -9.07
N ARG A 200 7.59 31.91 -10.33
CA ARG A 200 7.18 32.75 -11.49
C ARG A 200 5.66 32.84 -11.62
N THR A 201 4.95 31.73 -11.40
CA THR A 201 3.48 31.71 -11.43
C THR A 201 2.89 32.60 -10.34
N PHE A 202 3.40 32.52 -9.10
CA PHE A 202 2.93 33.37 -8.00
C PHE A 202 3.32 34.85 -8.20
N ALA A 203 4.53 35.14 -8.69
CA ALA A 203 4.94 36.51 -8.99
C ALA A 203 4.09 37.13 -10.12
N GLY A 204 3.65 36.35 -11.11
CA GLY A 204 2.74 36.83 -12.15
C GLY A 204 1.31 37.09 -11.68
N ILE A 205 0.87 36.47 -10.58
CA ILE A 205 -0.49 36.68 -10.02
C ILE A 205 -0.54 37.91 -9.12
N PHE A 206 0.56 38.26 -8.44
CA PHE A 206 0.60 39.36 -7.46
C PHE A 206 1.50 40.54 -7.84
N GLY A 207 2.23 40.47 -8.96
CA GLY A 207 3.29 41.42 -9.30
C GLY A 207 2.85 42.74 -9.96
N ASP A 208 1.59 42.89 -10.34
CA ASP A 208 1.06 44.08 -11.04
C ASP A 208 0.07 44.90 -10.20
N VAL A 209 0.24 44.96 -8.87
CA VAL A 209 -0.53 45.86 -7.97
C VAL A 209 0.39 46.72 -7.13
#